data_AF-A0A7Y7AA33-F1
#
_entry.id   AF-A0A7Y7AA33-F1
#
_cell.length_a   1.000
_cell.length_b   1.000
_cell.length_c   1.000
_cell.angle_alpha   90.00
_cell.angle_beta   90.00
_cell.angle_gamma   90.00
#
_symmetry.space_group_name_H-M   'P 1'
#
loop_
_entity.id
_entity.type
_entity.pdbx_description
1 polymer ?
#
loop_
_entity_poly.entity_id
_entity_poly.type
_entity_poly.pdbx_seq_one_letter_code
_entity_poly.pdbx_strand_id
1 'polypeptide(L)'
;MGMTTFIYGVIEEYGLNHHRKYEVYDHNEKIISELPTSDSWPPLSKEMFSITKGEILEYSGRIIHFGACLKSVEYEWLEWKGKFESLLKEMYWLQAHVHFKTEYTGVVSFEWRMDLNKWSIGSGQIDPIKEEYWEFEDSDNWER
;
A
#
# COMPACT_ATOMS: atom_id res chain seq x y z
N MET A 1 22.90 5.23 -18.99
CA MET A 1 21.87 4.17 -19.14
C MET A 1 21.12 4.12 -17.82
N GLY A 2 19.78 4.05 -17.83
CA GLY A 2 19.03 3.90 -16.57
C GLY A 2 18.85 2.42 -16.25
N MET A 3 18.81 2.10 -14.97
CA MET A 3 18.62 0.75 -14.46
C MET A 3 17.14 0.39 -14.38
N THR A 4 16.81 -0.89 -14.52
CA THR A 4 15.44 -1.38 -14.34
C THR A 4 15.21 -1.71 -12.87
N THR A 5 14.11 -1.21 -12.33
CA THR A 5 13.67 -1.48 -10.97
C THR A 5 12.23 -1.95 -11.00
N PHE A 6 12.00 -3.13 -10.46
CA PHE A 6 10.67 -3.65 -10.20
C PHE A 6 10.22 -3.20 -8.83
N ILE A 7 9.06 -2.58 -8.80
CA ILE A 7 8.33 -2.30 -7.58
C ILE A 7 7.11 -3.20 -7.56
N TYR A 8 6.88 -3.91 -6.47
CA TYR A 8 5.68 -4.76 -6.34
C TYR A 8 5.38 -5.02 -4.88
N GLY A 9 4.16 -5.42 -4.60
CA GLY A 9 3.75 -5.60 -3.21
C GLY A 9 2.27 -5.87 -3.04
N VAL A 10 1.85 -5.82 -1.79
CA VAL A 10 0.47 -6.05 -1.38
C VAL A 10 0.05 -5.08 -0.29
N ILE A 11 -1.22 -4.72 -0.28
CA ILE A 11 -1.91 -4.04 0.82
C ILE A 11 -2.99 -5.00 1.31
N GLU A 12 -2.96 -5.32 2.60
CA GLU A 12 -4.00 -6.09 3.29
C GLU A 12 -5.07 -5.12 3.79
N GLU A 13 -6.30 -5.26 3.29
CA GLU A 13 -7.42 -4.40 3.72
C GLU A 13 -7.89 -4.72 5.14
N TYR A 14 -8.51 -3.74 5.81
CA TYR A 14 -9.10 -3.95 7.13
C TYR A 14 -10.43 -4.74 7.04
N GLY A 15 -10.36 -6.07 7.13
CA GLY A 15 -11.53 -6.96 7.11
C GLY A 15 -11.95 -7.51 8.48
N LEU A 16 -11.28 -7.14 9.58
CA LEU A 16 -11.54 -7.68 10.92
C LEU A 16 -12.94 -7.33 11.47
N ASN A 17 -13.54 -6.23 11.02
CA ASN A 17 -14.91 -5.86 11.38
C ASN A 17 -15.89 -6.37 10.33
N HIS A 18 -16.40 -7.59 10.49
CA HIS A 18 -17.31 -8.22 9.53
C HIS A 18 -18.58 -7.42 9.21
N HIS A 19 -19.07 -6.60 10.15
CA HIS A 19 -20.26 -5.77 9.92
C HIS A 19 -20.01 -4.63 8.94
N ARG A 20 -18.77 -4.15 8.85
CA ARG A 20 -18.37 -2.99 8.05
C ARG A 20 -17.38 -3.34 6.94
N LYS A 21 -17.06 -4.62 6.75
CA LYS A 21 -16.07 -5.07 5.77
C LYS A 21 -16.38 -4.55 4.36
N TYR A 22 -17.66 -4.56 3.96
CA TYR A 22 -18.05 -4.07 2.64
C TYR A 22 -17.94 -2.54 2.53
N GLU A 23 -18.17 -1.80 3.61
CA GLU A 23 -17.94 -0.34 3.63
C GLU A 23 -16.45 -0.03 3.42
N VAL A 24 -15.56 -0.79 4.08
CA VAL A 24 -14.11 -0.68 3.88
C VAL A 24 -13.72 -1.00 2.45
N TYR A 25 -14.24 -2.11 1.92
CA TYR A 25 -13.92 -2.59 0.58
C TYR A 25 -14.37 -1.61 -0.52
N ASP A 26 -15.60 -1.11 -0.42
CA ASP A 26 -16.15 -0.14 -1.38
C ASP A 26 -15.38 1.20 -1.31
N HIS A 27 -15.01 1.62 -0.10
CA HIS A 27 -14.19 2.82 0.11
C HIS A 27 -12.81 2.69 -0.55
N ASN A 28 -12.08 1.61 -0.27
CA ASN A 28 -10.76 1.37 -0.84
C ASN A 28 -10.80 1.19 -2.36
N GLU A 29 -11.81 0.49 -2.90
CA GLU A 29 -12.03 0.39 -4.35
C GLU A 29 -12.21 1.77 -4.98
N LYS A 30 -12.98 2.65 -4.32
CA LYS A 30 -13.19 4.03 -4.78
C LYS A 30 -11.89 4.81 -4.79
N ILE A 31 -11.11 4.79 -3.71
CA ILE A 31 -9.82 5.50 -3.62
C ILE A 31 -8.87 5.05 -4.75
N ILE A 32 -8.74 3.74 -4.97
CA ILE A 32 -7.91 3.21 -6.08
C ILE A 32 -8.44 3.66 -7.44
N SER A 33 -9.76 3.69 -7.64
CA SER A 33 -10.35 4.11 -8.91
C SER A 33 -10.17 5.59 -9.22
N GLU A 34 -10.01 6.42 -8.18
CA GLU A 34 -9.80 7.87 -8.26
C GLU A 34 -8.32 8.23 -8.50
N LEU A 35 -7.39 7.28 -8.33
CA LEU A 35 -6.00 7.48 -8.72
C LEU A 35 -5.89 7.84 -10.21
N PRO A 36 -4.90 8.68 -10.58
CA PRO A 36 -4.71 9.10 -11.95
C PRO A 36 -4.37 7.91 -12.86
N THR A 37 -4.80 7.98 -14.13
CA THR A 37 -4.35 7.06 -15.20
C THR A 37 -2.89 7.34 -15.60
N SER A 38 -2.43 8.58 -15.44
CA SER A 38 -1.07 9.01 -15.70
C SER A 38 -0.66 10.02 -14.64
N ASP A 39 0.43 9.72 -13.94
CA ASP A 39 0.99 10.55 -12.89
C ASP A 39 2.39 11.07 -13.30
N SER A 40 2.79 12.16 -12.66
CA SER A 40 4.16 12.65 -12.62
C SER A 40 5.14 11.58 -12.12
N TRP A 41 6.41 11.68 -12.54
CA TRP A 41 7.46 10.81 -12.02
C TRP A 41 7.74 11.15 -10.54
N PRO A 42 7.94 10.16 -9.65
CA PRO A 42 7.76 8.73 -9.87
C PRO A 42 6.26 8.36 -9.86
N PRO A 43 5.78 7.51 -10.78
CA PRO A 43 4.34 7.33 -10.98
C PRO A 43 3.70 6.48 -9.88
N LEU A 44 2.50 6.89 -9.45
CA LEU A 44 1.55 6.06 -8.73
C LEU A 44 0.19 6.15 -9.43
N SER A 45 -0.13 5.14 -10.25
CA SER A 45 -1.33 5.13 -11.08
C SER A 45 -2.25 3.97 -10.73
N LYS A 46 -3.55 4.09 -11.02
CA LYS A 46 -4.53 3.03 -10.74
C LYS A 46 -4.21 1.71 -11.45
N GLU A 47 -3.56 1.78 -12.62
CA GLU A 47 -3.18 0.61 -13.42
C GLU A 47 -2.12 -0.27 -12.76
N MET A 48 -1.44 0.26 -11.73
CA MET A 48 -0.52 -0.53 -10.91
C MET A 48 -1.25 -1.54 -10.03
N PHE A 49 -2.56 -1.36 -9.74
CA PHE A 49 -3.27 -2.08 -8.69
C PHE A 49 -4.24 -3.15 -9.22
N SER A 50 -4.41 -4.22 -8.45
CA SER A 50 -5.39 -5.28 -8.69
C SER A 50 -5.91 -5.86 -7.37
N ILE A 51 -7.21 -6.17 -7.29
CA ILE A 51 -7.87 -6.57 -6.05
C ILE A 51 -8.27 -8.04 -6.12
N THR A 52 -7.87 -8.82 -5.11
CA THR A 52 -8.30 -10.21 -4.94
C THR A 52 -9.75 -10.24 -4.50
N LYS A 53 -10.60 -11.00 -5.20
CA LYS A 53 -12.02 -11.14 -4.86
C LYS A 53 -12.37 -12.61 -4.61
N GLY A 54 -13.04 -12.90 -3.49
CA GLY A 54 -13.60 -14.22 -3.20
C GLY A 54 -13.55 -14.58 -1.72
N GLU A 55 -14.68 -15.00 -1.15
CA GLU A 55 -14.83 -15.22 0.30
C GLU A 55 -13.83 -16.21 0.90
N ILE A 56 -13.41 -17.23 0.15
CA ILE A 56 -12.44 -18.24 0.62
C ILE A 56 -11.03 -17.65 0.77
N LEU A 57 -10.74 -16.55 0.08
CA LEU A 57 -9.43 -15.89 0.06
C LEU A 57 -9.36 -14.72 1.06
N GLU A 58 -10.42 -14.47 1.82
CA GLU A 58 -10.59 -13.33 2.72
C GLU A 58 -10.59 -13.79 4.19
N TYR A 59 -9.41 -14.04 4.76
CA TYR A 59 -9.32 -14.42 6.17
C TYR A 59 -9.47 -13.21 7.11
N SER A 60 -8.59 -12.22 6.96
CA SER A 60 -8.53 -10.98 7.75
C SER A 60 -8.91 -9.74 6.93
N GLY A 61 -9.03 -9.88 5.61
CA GLY A 61 -9.34 -8.85 4.62
C GLY A 61 -9.02 -9.35 3.21
N ARG A 62 -9.38 -8.59 2.16
CA ARG A 62 -8.88 -8.86 0.80
C ARG A 62 -7.45 -8.33 0.65
N ILE A 63 -6.78 -8.86 -0.36
CA ILE A 63 -5.44 -8.41 -0.76
C ILE A 63 -5.54 -7.56 -2.02
N ILE A 64 -4.97 -6.37 -1.95
CA ILE A 64 -4.75 -5.47 -3.08
C ILE A 64 -3.28 -5.62 -3.49
N HIS A 65 -3.05 -6.20 -4.66
CA HIS A 65 -1.73 -6.34 -5.27
C HIS A 65 -1.38 -5.07 -6.01
N PHE A 66 -0.08 -4.75 -6.06
CA PHE A 66 0.40 -3.73 -6.98
C PHE A 66 1.76 -4.07 -7.56
N GLY A 67 2.08 -3.48 -8.71
CA GLY A 67 3.42 -3.52 -9.25
C GLY A 67 3.65 -2.68 -10.50
N ALA A 68 4.92 -2.39 -10.77
CA ALA A 68 5.39 -1.72 -11.97
C ALA A 68 6.85 -2.07 -12.28
N CYS A 69 7.22 -1.91 -13.54
CA CYS A 69 8.59 -1.97 -14.03
C CYS A 69 9.01 -0.55 -14.41
N LEU A 70 9.87 0.06 -13.60
CA LEU A 70 10.22 1.47 -13.68
C LEU A 70 11.72 1.64 -13.93
N LYS A 71 12.09 2.75 -14.56
CA LYS A 71 13.49 3.06 -14.85
C LYS A 71 14.07 3.92 -13.73
N SER A 72 14.96 3.34 -12.94
CA SER A 72 15.79 4.04 -11.95
C SER A 72 15.01 4.69 -10.80
N VAL A 73 13.80 4.19 -10.48
CA VAL A 73 12.91 4.76 -9.44
C VAL A 73 13.49 4.68 -8.02
N GLU A 74 14.52 3.86 -7.80
CA GLU A 74 15.26 3.76 -6.54
C GLU A 74 15.89 5.09 -6.10
N TYR A 75 16.22 5.97 -7.05
CA TYR A 75 16.74 7.31 -6.73
C TYR A 75 15.65 8.28 -6.26
N GLU A 76 14.40 8.02 -6.62
CA GLU A 76 13.23 8.80 -6.20
C GLU A 76 12.40 8.08 -5.14
N TRP A 77 13.02 7.14 -4.41
CA TRP A 77 12.35 6.35 -3.37
C TRP A 77 11.55 7.21 -2.39
N LEU A 78 12.13 8.28 -1.84
CA LEU A 78 11.45 9.13 -0.87
C LEU A 78 10.20 9.81 -1.44
N GLU A 79 10.23 10.21 -2.71
CA GLU A 79 9.09 10.82 -3.38
C GLU A 79 8.00 9.78 -3.68
N TRP A 80 8.39 8.60 -4.16
CA TRP A 80 7.46 7.51 -4.40
C TRP A 80 6.80 7.04 -3.09
N LYS A 81 7.60 6.87 -2.03
CA LYS A 81 7.16 6.53 -0.68
C LYS A 81 6.15 7.55 -0.18
N GLY A 82 6.42 8.86 -0.32
CA GLY A 82 5.48 9.91 0.10
C GLY A 82 4.14 9.85 -0.64
N LYS A 83 4.13 9.54 -1.96
CA LYS A 83 2.89 9.29 -2.71
C LYS A 83 2.15 8.06 -2.19
N PHE A 84 2.88 6.98 -1.95
CA PHE A 84 2.32 5.73 -1.43
C PHE A 84 1.73 5.90 -0.03
N GLU A 85 2.42 6.57 0.89
CA GLU A 85 1.90 6.87 2.23
C GLU A 85 0.70 7.82 2.19
N SER A 86 0.65 8.75 1.23
CA SER A 86 -0.54 9.58 1.02
C SER A 86 -1.75 8.75 0.61
N LEU A 87 -1.57 7.75 -0.26
CA LEU A 87 -2.61 6.77 -0.60
C LEU A 87 -3.03 5.96 0.64
N LEU A 88 -2.08 5.49 1.45
CA LEU A 88 -2.37 4.70 2.66
C LEU A 88 -3.20 5.49 3.70
N LYS A 89 -3.05 6.81 3.81
CA LYS A 89 -3.88 7.64 4.72
C LYS A 89 -5.34 7.69 4.31
N GLU A 90 -5.60 7.58 3.01
CA GLU A 90 -6.94 7.64 2.45
C GLU A 90 -7.65 6.28 2.47
N MET A 91 -6.92 5.18 2.69
CA MET A 91 -7.43 3.81 2.70
C MET A 91 -7.58 3.25 4.12
N TYR A 92 -8.31 2.13 4.24
CA TYR A 92 -8.38 1.33 5.45
C TYR A 92 -7.70 -0.04 5.26
N TRP A 93 -6.59 -0.24 5.95
CA TRP A 93 -5.70 -1.39 5.77
C TRP A 93 -5.13 -1.87 7.11
N LEU A 94 -4.44 -3.02 7.09
CA LEU A 94 -3.77 -3.63 8.26
C LEU A 94 -2.26 -3.64 8.08
N GLN A 95 -1.81 -4.06 6.91
CA GLN A 95 -0.39 -4.17 6.59
C GLN A 95 -0.17 -3.85 5.10
N ALA A 96 0.96 -3.23 4.78
CA ALA A 96 1.41 -3.07 3.40
C ALA A 96 2.85 -3.53 3.27
N HIS A 97 3.14 -4.30 2.22
CA HIS A 97 4.47 -4.79 1.87
C HIS A 97 4.85 -4.21 0.52
N VAL A 98 6.02 -3.56 0.45
CA VAL A 98 6.60 -3.07 -0.81
C VAL A 98 7.97 -3.72 -1.00
N HIS A 99 8.23 -4.22 -2.21
CA HIS A 99 9.50 -4.79 -2.60
C HIS A 99 10.12 -4.00 -3.74
N PHE A 100 11.37 -3.62 -3.56
CA PHE A 100 12.22 -3.02 -4.59
C PHE A 100 13.24 -4.05 -5.06
N LYS A 101 13.18 -4.40 -6.34
CA LYS A 101 14.17 -5.26 -6.98
C LYS A 101 14.85 -4.48 -8.10
N THR A 102 16.09 -4.09 -7.87
CA THR A 102 16.94 -3.47 -8.90
C THR A 102 17.67 -4.55 -9.71
N GLU A 103 18.33 -4.13 -10.79
CA GLU A 103 19.09 -5.02 -11.67
C GLU A 103 20.35 -5.60 -11.00
N TYR A 104 20.94 -4.90 -10.03
CA TYR A 104 22.23 -5.26 -9.43
C TYR A 104 22.18 -5.59 -7.94
N THR A 105 21.04 -5.35 -7.27
CA THR A 105 20.85 -5.65 -5.83
C THR A 105 19.87 -6.79 -5.62
N GLY A 106 19.86 -7.33 -4.40
CA GLY A 106 18.77 -8.17 -3.93
C GLY A 106 17.44 -7.41 -3.84
N VAL A 107 16.42 -8.11 -3.33
CA VAL A 107 15.12 -7.50 -3.03
C VAL A 107 15.23 -6.77 -1.70
N VAL A 108 15.02 -5.45 -1.72
CA VAL A 108 14.82 -4.65 -0.51
C VAL A 108 13.33 -4.63 -0.21
N SER A 109 12.97 -4.88 1.04
CA SER A 109 11.56 -4.95 1.46
C SER A 109 11.25 -3.88 2.49
N PHE A 110 10.07 -3.30 2.36
CA PHE A 110 9.54 -2.27 3.24
C PHE A 110 8.16 -2.70 3.73
N GLU A 111 7.92 -2.49 5.01
CA GLU A 111 6.68 -2.90 5.67
C GLU A 111 6.05 -1.72 6.40
N TRP A 112 4.75 -1.51 6.19
CA TRP A 112 3.91 -0.67 7.03
C TRP A 112 2.95 -1.57 7.78
N ARG A 113 2.78 -1.33 9.09
CA ARG A 113 1.90 -2.13 9.94
C ARG A 113 1.06 -1.24 10.84
N MET A 114 -0.26 -1.44 10.81
CA MET A 114 -1.18 -0.73 11.69
C MET A 114 -1.04 -1.19 13.15
N ASP A 115 -0.92 -0.23 14.06
CA ASP A 115 -1.01 -0.47 15.50
C ASP A 115 -2.48 -0.45 15.93
N LEU A 116 -3.04 -1.65 16.05
CA LEU A 116 -4.44 -1.87 16.43
C LEU A 116 -4.78 -1.40 17.85
N ASN A 117 -3.79 -1.06 18.68
CA ASN A 117 -4.03 -0.44 19.98
C ASN A 117 -4.31 1.06 19.87
N LYS A 118 -3.81 1.70 18.79
CA LYS A 118 -3.99 3.14 18.53
C LYS A 118 -5.17 3.42 17.61
N TRP A 119 -5.47 2.50 16.69
CA TRP A 119 -6.51 2.69 15.69
C TRP A 119 -7.37 1.44 15.50
N SER A 120 -8.68 1.63 15.45
CA SER A 120 -9.64 0.59 15.10
C SER A 120 -10.91 1.19 14.53
N ILE A 121 -11.62 0.44 13.69
CA ILE A 121 -12.93 0.86 13.17
C ILE A 121 -14.00 0.59 14.23
N GLY A 122 -14.42 1.65 14.91
CA GLY A 122 -15.55 1.64 15.85
C GLY A 122 -16.93 1.58 15.17
N SER A 123 -17.99 1.72 15.98
CA SER A 123 -19.39 1.76 15.50
C SER A 123 -19.82 3.11 14.91
N GLY A 124 -18.99 4.15 15.07
CA GLY A 124 -19.25 5.51 14.58
C GLY A 124 -18.72 5.77 13.17
N GLN A 125 -18.41 7.03 12.87
CA GLN A 125 -17.74 7.41 11.63
C GLN A 125 -16.36 6.72 11.55
N ILE A 126 -15.94 6.29 10.36
CA ILE A 126 -14.59 5.73 10.18
C ILE A 126 -13.62 6.92 10.15
N ASP A 127 -12.72 6.96 11.13
CA ASP A 127 -11.70 8.00 11.21
C ASP A 127 -10.58 7.72 10.19
N PRO A 128 -10.07 8.76 9.50
CA PRO A 128 -8.94 8.60 8.59
C PRO A 128 -7.71 8.08 9.33
N ILE A 129 -6.89 7.28 8.64
CA ILE A 129 -5.64 6.78 9.19
C ILE A 129 -4.61 7.92 9.24
N LYS A 130 -3.92 8.04 10.37
CA LYS A 130 -2.82 8.98 10.56
C LYS A 130 -1.50 8.22 10.66
N GLU A 131 -0.40 8.88 10.30
CA GLU A 131 0.95 8.33 10.37
C GLU A 131 1.31 7.80 11.77
N GLU A 132 0.83 8.46 12.83
CA GLU A 132 1.10 8.04 14.22
C GLU A 132 0.51 6.67 14.59
N TYR A 133 -0.41 6.14 13.77
CA TYR A 133 -1.09 4.87 14.00
C TYR A 133 -0.39 3.67 13.36
N TRP A 134 0.64 3.87 12.54
CA TRP A 134 1.38 2.77 11.95
C TRP A 134 2.86 2.79 12.31
N GLU A 135 3.48 1.63 12.14
CA GLU A 135 4.91 1.41 12.22
C GLU A 135 5.46 1.17 10.82
N PHE A 136 6.68 1.65 10.55
CA PHE A 136 7.38 1.46 9.29
C PHE A 136 8.72 0.77 9.56
N GLU A 137 9.00 -0.31 8.84
CA GLU A 137 10.24 -1.10 8.93
C GLU A 137 10.84 -1.33 7.53
N ASP A 138 12.17 -1.34 7.44
CA ASP A 138 12.90 -1.68 6.22
C ASP A 138 13.92 -2.81 6.45
N SER A 139 14.01 -3.75 5.49
CA SER A 139 14.76 -5.01 5.69
C SER A 139 16.27 -4.82 5.87
N ASP A 140 16.83 -3.75 5.32
CA ASP A 140 18.29 -3.58 5.19
C ASP A 140 18.82 -2.25 5.75
N ASN A 141 18.01 -1.49 6.50
CA ASN A 141 18.34 -0.11 6.89
C ASN A 141 18.73 0.76 5.66
N TRP A 142 18.03 0.56 4.54
CA TRP A 142 18.17 1.33 3.31
C TRP A 142 17.97 2.83 3.55
N GLU A 143 17.18 3.20 4.57
CA GLU A 143 16.95 4.58 4.98
C GLU A 143 17.95 5.13 6.02
N ARG A 144 19.01 4.40 6.41
CA ARG A 144 20.03 4.87 7.38
C ARG A 144 21.34 5.37 6.78
#